data_AF-A0A8B7E051-F1
#
_entry.id   AF-A0A8B7E051-F1
#
_cell.length_a   1.000
_cell.length_b   1.000
_cell.length_c   1.000
_cell.angle_alpha   90.00
_cell.angle_beta   90.00
_cell.angle_gamma   90.00
#
_symmetry.space_group_name_H-M   'P 1'
#
loop_
_entity.id
_entity.type
_entity.pdbx_description
1 polymer ?
#
loop_
_entity_poly.entity_id
_entity_poly.type
_entity_poly.pdbx_seq_one_letter_code
_entity_poly.pdbx_strand_id
1 'polypeptide(L)'
;MDVWLEISYFPAPYTAKAIAEAIKKAKQKWKIENLVVSITSDNVANMVAAIRDLVPIKRLSCAAHTLQLAISKGLKVVEDLLGIKVLVQPSTRRAYTMLEYESAGATIQEDLSPASLIMAVKQVPIDILIPSKSYSFFSHTIKAQEGNMPLLDAMLEKNIRMIDYEKMVDSHGKRVAAFGKFAGVGGMINILHGLGLRLLSLGHHTPFMYVGSTHNYKNSRQARLSIYELGENIRAGELPKHFGPLTFVFTGSGNVSQGAQEVFNELPHVYVHPHELKEAIQAYDHKTIIATKVSRRHYLVPKDGGEYNAEEFHSHPERYRSIFAEKGSLEFMKECTTIEYPFSLYNPVKDTSEIGVAGDGLLYCSIDNIPAQLPREATDYFGKLLVPWIPEMAAGDATKPFQSETCYSNVVKGAVICSNGTLTEKYKYIADLRAKKEAAKAASLLGTSADFIKKRVLVLGAGHVAGPLVEYLSRDGSVHLTAVSSVNDEAEYLAQKYKNTVPVVMDVTKSKERLRGLINQSDLVV
;
A
#
# COMPACT_ATOMS: atom_id res chain seq x y z
N MET A 1 6.05 6.45 -36.89
CA MET A 1 6.81 7.62 -37.39
C MET A 1 5.79 8.69 -37.70
N ASP A 2 5.78 9.76 -36.92
CA ASP A 2 4.94 10.92 -37.20
C ASP A 2 5.71 11.84 -38.15
N VAL A 3 5.07 12.25 -39.24
CA VAL A 3 5.67 13.12 -40.25
C VAL A 3 5.03 14.49 -40.15
N TRP A 4 5.82 15.51 -39.83
CA TRP A 4 5.35 16.90 -39.86
C TRP A 4 5.34 17.39 -41.31
N LEU A 5 4.15 17.64 -41.86
CA LEU A 5 4.00 18.17 -43.21
C LEU A 5 4.18 19.70 -43.27
N GLU A 6 3.47 20.47 -42.44
CA GLU A 6 3.48 21.93 -42.55
C GLU A 6 3.20 22.68 -41.25
N ILE A 7 3.75 23.89 -41.14
CA ILE A 7 3.36 24.93 -40.18
C ILE A 7 2.84 26.13 -40.98
N SER A 8 1.65 26.62 -40.64
CA SER A 8 1.09 27.82 -41.26
C SER A 8 0.66 28.79 -40.17
N TYR A 9 1.14 30.03 -40.24
CA TYR A 9 0.68 31.11 -39.38
C TYR A 9 -0.65 31.66 -39.91
N PHE A 10 -1.64 31.83 -39.02
CA PHE A 10 -2.94 32.40 -39.34
C PHE A 10 -3.15 33.69 -38.55
N PRO A 11 -3.24 34.87 -39.20
CA PRO A 11 -3.57 36.10 -38.50
C PRO A 11 -5.06 36.15 -38.14
N ALA A 12 -5.39 36.79 -37.02
CA ALA A 12 -6.78 37.00 -36.60
C ALA A 12 -7.57 37.85 -37.64
N PRO A 13 -8.88 37.61 -37.83
CA PRO A 13 -9.76 36.75 -37.03
C PRO A 13 -9.86 35.29 -37.52
N TYR A 14 -9.80 34.36 -36.57
CA TYR A 14 -9.87 32.91 -36.80
C TYR A 14 -11.30 32.41 -37.07
N THR A 15 -11.87 32.73 -38.22
CA THR A 15 -13.21 32.27 -38.61
C THR A 15 -13.19 30.81 -39.09
N ALA A 16 -14.32 30.11 -38.91
CA ALA A 16 -14.47 28.72 -39.38
C ALA A 16 -14.16 28.57 -40.88
N LYS A 17 -14.61 29.53 -41.69
CA LYS A 17 -14.39 29.54 -43.15
C LYS A 17 -12.90 29.66 -43.50
N ALA A 18 -12.19 30.59 -42.85
CA ALA A 18 -10.76 30.78 -43.08
C ALA A 18 -9.94 29.54 -42.72
N ILE A 19 -10.30 28.88 -41.61
CA ILE A 19 -9.68 27.62 -41.17
C ILE A 19 -9.98 26.50 -42.16
N ALA A 20 -11.21 26.36 -42.65
CA ALA A 20 -11.57 25.33 -43.61
C ALA A 20 -10.81 25.52 -44.95
N GLU A 21 -10.68 26.76 -45.42
CA GLU A 21 -9.89 27.09 -46.61
C GLU A 21 -8.39 26.79 -46.41
N ALA A 22 -7.85 27.04 -45.22
CA ALA A 22 -6.49 26.68 -44.85
C ALA A 22 -6.23 25.18 -45.01
N ILE A 23 -7.11 24.37 -44.42
CA ILE A 23 -7.00 22.92 -44.45
C ILE A 23 -7.12 22.42 -45.90
N LYS A 24 -8.04 22.98 -46.69
CA LYS A 24 -8.16 22.66 -48.13
C LYS A 24 -6.88 22.97 -48.89
N LYS A 25 -6.29 24.15 -48.69
CA LYS A 25 -5.03 24.55 -49.33
C LYS A 25 -3.88 23.64 -48.94
N ALA A 26 -3.77 23.28 -47.66
CA ALA A 26 -2.74 22.34 -47.20
C ALA A 26 -2.93 20.97 -47.86
N LYS A 27 -4.16 20.43 -47.87
CA LYS A 27 -4.45 19.15 -48.53
C LYS A 27 -4.05 19.16 -50.01
N GLN A 28 -4.37 20.24 -50.73
CA GLN A 28 -4.00 20.42 -52.14
C GLN A 28 -2.50 20.52 -52.36
N LYS A 29 -1.82 21.33 -51.55
CA LYS A 29 -0.37 21.52 -51.62
C LYS A 29 0.39 20.21 -51.45
N TRP A 30 -0.06 19.35 -50.54
CA TRP A 30 0.55 18.05 -50.26
C TRP A 30 0.01 16.90 -51.12
N LYS A 31 -0.98 17.16 -52.00
CA LYS A 31 -1.63 16.16 -52.85
C LYS A 31 -2.21 14.97 -52.07
N ILE A 32 -2.77 15.24 -50.89
CA ILE A 32 -3.32 14.22 -49.96
C ILE A 32 -4.84 14.26 -49.86
N GLU A 33 -5.53 14.91 -50.80
CA GLU A 33 -6.95 15.23 -50.68
C GLU A 33 -7.84 14.00 -50.43
N ASN A 34 -7.50 12.91 -51.11
CA ASN A 34 -8.19 11.61 -51.07
C ASN A 34 -7.60 10.64 -50.04
N LEU A 35 -6.54 11.04 -49.32
CA LEU A 35 -5.84 10.21 -48.33
C LEU A 35 -6.20 10.59 -46.89
N VAL A 36 -6.83 11.75 -46.67
CA VAL A 36 -7.23 12.21 -45.32
C VAL A 36 -8.53 11.54 -44.89
N VAL A 37 -8.44 10.58 -43.97
CA VAL A 37 -9.60 9.85 -43.42
C VAL A 37 -10.16 10.54 -42.15
N SER A 38 -9.30 11.17 -41.36
CA SER A 38 -9.69 11.86 -40.13
C SER A 38 -8.86 13.11 -39.85
N ILE A 39 -9.42 14.04 -39.08
CA ILE A 39 -8.71 15.22 -38.56
C ILE A 39 -8.88 15.24 -37.04
N THR A 40 -7.76 15.40 -36.34
CA THR A 40 -7.71 15.58 -34.89
C THR A 40 -7.56 17.07 -34.57
N SER A 41 -8.45 17.63 -33.75
CA SER A 41 -8.45 19.06 -33.42
C SER A 41 -8.78 19.33 -31.95
N ASP A 42 -8.57 20.57 -31.50
CA ASP A 42 -9.19 21.06 -30.26
C ASP A 42 -10.71 21.23 -30.43
N ASN A 43 -11.38 21.71 -29.36
CA ASN A 43 -12.83 21.92 -29.31
C ASN A 43 -13.27 23.37 -29.50
N VAL A 44 -12.41 24.26 -30.02
CA VAL A 44 -12.80 25.65 -30.25
C VAL A 44 -13.91 25.71 -31.31
N ALA A 45 -14.96 26.51 -31.08
CA ALA A 45 -16.18 26.53 -31.91
C ALA A 45 -15.90 26.70 -33.41
N ASN A 46 -14.94 27.57 -33.77
CA ASN A 46 -14.56 27.81 -35.16
C ASN A 46 -13.83 26.61 -35.80
N MET A 47 -13.03 25.85 -35.03
CA MET A 47 -12.39 24.61 -35.51
C MET A 47 -13.42 23.50 -35.73
N VAL A 48 -14.40 23.37 -34.82
CA VAL A 48 -15.50 22.41 -34.95
C VAL A 48 -16.31 22.71 -36.22
N ALA A 49 -16.69 23.97 -36.42
CA ALA A 49 -17.43 24.40 -37.60
C ALA A 49 -16.62 24.21 -38.89
N ALA A 50 -15.33 24.58 -38.89
CA ALA A 50 -14.45 24.44 -40.05
C ALA A 50 -14.35 23.00 -40.56
N ILE A 51 -14.19 22.03 -39.65
CA ILE A 51 -14.05 20.62 -40.01
C ILE A 51 -15.40 20.00 -40.41
N ARG A 52 -16.51 20.47 -39.82
CA ARG A 52 -17.86 20.05 -40.21
C ARG A 52 -18.13 20.33 -41.69
N ASP A 53 -17.57 21.39 -42.25
CA ASP A 53 -17.73 21.76 -43.67
C ASP A 53 -16.80 20.96 -44.62
N LEU A 54 -16.03 20.00 -44.10
CA LEU A 54 -15.06 19.18 -44.85
C LEU A 54 -15.49 17.69 -44.99
N VAL A 55 -16.79 17.39 -44.86
CA VAL A 55 -17.35 16.02 -45.06
C VAL A 55 -16.84 15.42 -46.38
N PRO A 56 -16.37 14.15 -46.41
CA PRO A 56 -16.62 13.07 -45.45
C PRO A 56 -15.54 12.81 -44.38
N ILE A 57 -14.72 13.80 -43.99
CA ILE A 57 -13.64 13.58 -43.02
C ILE A 57 -14.18 13.38 -41.60
N LYS A 58 -13.75 12.30 -40.92
CA LYS A 58 -14.11 12.05 -39.51
C LYS A 58 -13.32 12.97 -38.56
N ARG A 59 -14.02 13.81 -37.78
CA ARG A 59 -13.37 14.58 -36.72
C ARG A 59 -13.14 13.71 -35.48
N LEU A 60 -11.91 13.67 -34.99
CA LEU A 60 -11.54 13.09 -33.69
C LEU A 60 -11.35 14.25 -32.70
N SER A 61 -12.35 14.44 -31.83
CA SER A 61 -12.33 15.49 -30.83
C SER A 61 -11.27 15.24 -29.75
N CYS A 62 -10.81 16.33 -29.13
CA CYS A 62 -10.11 16.34 -27.85
C CYS A 62 -8.66 15.85 -27.81
N ALA A 63 -8.07 15.21 -28.83
CA ALA A 63 -6.69 14.75 -28.64
C ALA A 63 -5.68 15.90 -28.46
N ALA A 64 -5.88 17.04 -29.15
CA ALA A 64 -5.05 18.24 -28.95
C ALA A 64 -5.25 18.90 -27.58
N HIS A 65 -6.49 18.93 -27.07
CA HIS A 65 -6.77 19.43 -25.72
C HIS A 65 -6.24 18.47 -24.65
N THR A 66 -6.39 17.15 -24.83
CA THR A 66 -5.82 16.13 -23.96
C THR A 66 -4.31 16.17 -23.98
N LEU A 67 -3.69 16.39 -25.15
CA LEU A 67 -2.24 16.57 -25.29
C LEU A 67 -1.78 17.86 -24.59
N GLN A 68 -2.46 18.99 -24.80
CA GLN A 68 -2.15 20.24 -24.11
C GLN A 68 -2.33 20.12 -22.60
N LEU A 69 -3.41 19.49 -22.13
CA LEU A 69 -3.63 19.21 -20.71
C LEU A 69 -2.55 18.27 -20.16
N ALA A 70 -2.12 17.26 -20.92
CA ALA A 70 -1.06 16.36 -20.53
C ALA A 70 0.30 17.08 -20.46
N ILE A 71 0.60 17.93 -21.44
CA ILE A 71 1.80 18.78 -21.47
C ILE A 71 1.76 19.76 -20.31
N SER A 72 0.69 20.53 -20.11
CA SER A 72 0.57 21.48 -19.00
C SER A 72 0.62 20.79 -17.64
N LYS A 73 -0.01 19.62 -17.47
CA LYS A 73 0.12 18.82 -16.23
C LYS A 73 1.54 18.29 -16.04
N GLY A 74 2.21 17.87 -17.11
CA GLY A 74 3.59 17.43 -17.09
C GLY A 74 4.56 18.57 -16.76
N LEU A 75 4.37 19.74 -17.38
CA LEU A 75 5.15 20.95 -17.12
C LEU A 75 4.98 21.43 -15.69
N LYS A 76 3.77 21.38 -15.12
CA LYS A 76 3.57 21.70 -13.70
C LYS A 76 4.40 20.80 -12.76
N VAL A 77 4.46 19.50 -13.04
CA VAL A 77 5.32 18.57 -12.28
C VAL A 77 6.79 18.93 -12.42
N VAL A 78 7.21 19.34 -13.62
CA VAL A 78 8.59 19.81 -13.84
C VAL A 78 8.85 21.10 -13.08
N GLU A 79 7.95 22.09 -13.14
CA GLU A 79 8.04 23.36 -12.42
C GLU A 79 8.16 23.17 -10.91
N ASP A 80 7.34 22.31 -10.31
CA ASP A 80 7.37 21.98 -8.88
C ASP A 80 8.73 21.35 -8.47
N LEU A 81 9.45 20.73 -9.41
CA LEU A 81 10.72 20.05 -9.17
C LEU A 81 11.94 20.83 -9.68
N LEU A 82 11.76 21.96 -10.38
CA LEU A 82 12.85 22.81 -10.85
C LEU A 82 13.64 23.34 -9.65
N GLY A 83 14.85 22.84 -9.46
CA GLY A 83 15.75 23.21 -8.35
C GLY A 83 16.06 22.09 -7.36
N ILE A 84 15.43 20.92 -7.48
CA ILE A 84 15.74 19.75 -6.65
C ILE A 84 16.78 18.88 -7.35
N LYS A 85 17.95 18.72 -6.73
CA LYS A 85 18.95 17.74 -7.17
C LYS A 85 18.54 16.35 -6.68
N VAL A 86 18.28 15.43 -7.61
CA VAL A 86 17.88 14.05 -7.30
C VAL A 86 19.11 13.14 -7.33
N LEU A 87 19.43 12.54 -6.18
CA LEU A 87 20.45 11.50 -6.05
C LEU A 87 19.79 10.14 -5.95
N VAL A 88 20.33 9.15 -6.65
CA VAL A 88 19.77 7.79 -6.68
C VAL A 88 20.87 6.78 -6.40
N GLN A 89 20.71 6.01 -5.34
CA GLN A 89 21.58 4.85 -5.09
C GLN A 89 21.49 3.85 -6.25
N PRO A 90 22.55 3.13 -6.61
CA PRO A 90 22.46 1.95 -7.47
C PRO A 90 21.57 0.86 -6.86
N SER A 91 20.80 0.14 -7.68
CA SER A 91 20.09 -1.06 -7.24
C SER A 91 19.66 -1.95 -8.40
N THR A 92 19.88 -3.25 -8.24
CA THR A 92 19.40 -4.29 -9.16
C THR A 92 18.00 -4.83 -8.80
N ARG A 93 17.41 -4.38 -7.69
CA ARG A 93 16.11 -4.84 -7.19
C ARG A 93 14.93 -4.04 -7.70
N ARG A 94 15.16 -2.89 -8.37
CA ARG A 94 14.10 -1.98 -8.83
C ARG A 94 13.54 -2.40 -10.17
N ALA A 95 12.28 -2.07 -10.38
CA ALA A 95 11.66 -2.23 -11.70
C ALA A 95 12.12 -1.19 -12.72
N TYR A 96 12.54 0.00 -12.25
CA TYR A 96 13.16 1.05 -13.04
C TYR A 96 14.68 0.86 -13.09
N THR A 97 15.24 0.93 -14.29
CA THR A 97 16.67 0.79 -14.54
C THR A 97 17.43 2.07 -14.17
N MET A 98 18.74 1.96 -13.95
CA MET A 98 19.59 3.11 -13.67
C MET A 98 19.59 4.12 -14.83
N LEU A 99 19.61 3.64 -16.07
CA LEU A 99 19.55 4.47 -17.28
C LEU A 99 18.28 5.32 -17.34
N GLU A 100 17.14 4.79 -16.89
CA GLU A 100 15.89 5.56 -16.83
C GLU A 100 15.97 6.72 -15.83
N TYR A 101 16.65 6.53 -14.69
CA TYR A 101 16.90 7.60 -13.72
C TYR A 101 17.85 8.66 -14.29
N GLU A 102 18.96 8.24 -14.91
CA GLU A 102 19.92 9.13 -15.55
C GLU A 102 19.27 9.96 -16.68
N SER A 103 18.47 9.31 -17.51
CA SER A 103 17.73 9.96 -18.60
C SER A 103 16.70 10.98 -18.09
N ALA A 104 16.23 10.82 -16.85
CA ALA A 104 15.36 11.78 -16.17
C ALA A 104 16.14 12.92 -15.46
N GLY A 105 17.48 12.90 -15.52
CA GLY A 105 18.35 13.93 -14.94
C GLY A 105 18.84 13.64 -13.51
N ALA A 106 18.62 12.42 -12.98
CA ALA A 106 19.12 12.05 -11.67
C ALA A 106 20.62 11.72 -11.70
N THR A 107 21.33 11.96 -10.60
CA THR A 107 22.72 11.55 -10.42
C THR A 107 22.79 10.21 -9.70
N ILE A 108 23.46 9.23 -10.31
CA ILE A 108 23.65 7.92 -9.71
C ILE A 108 24.88 7.93 -8.80
N GLN A 109 24.71 7.59 -7.52
CA GLN A 109 25.81 7.50 -6.56
C GLN A 109 25.41 6.72 -5.30
N GLU A 110 26.36 6.02 -4.68
CA GLU A 110 26.13 5.27 -3.43
C GLU A 110 25.92 6.19 -2.22
N ASP A 111 26.73 7.24 -2.09
CA ASP A 111 26.67 8.16 -0.96
C ASP A 111 25.48 9.12 -1.09
N LEU A 112 24.58 9.09 -0.10
CA LEU A 112 23.43 9.99 -0.02
C LEU A 112 23.61 11.12 1.01
N SER A 113 24.78 11.22 1.65
CA SER A 113 25.10 12.26 2.63
C SER A 113 24.86 13.70 2.15
N PRO A 114 25.02 14.05 0.85
CA PRO A 114 24.69 15.38 0.38
C PRO A 114 23.19 15.71 0.37
N ALA A 115 22.29 14.72 0.41
CA ALA A 115 20.85 14.95 0.34
C ALA A 115 20.32 15.58 1.64
N SER A 116 19.40 16.55 1.54
CA SER A 116 18.65 17.08 2.70
C SER A 116 17.54 16.13 3.16
N LEU A 117 16.94 15.42 2.19
CA LEU A 117 15.87 14.45 2.37
C LEU A 117 16.26 13.11 1.75
N ILE A 118 16.14 12.03 2.51
CA ILE A 118 16.31 10.66 2.04
C ILE A 118 14.94 9.99 1.95
N MET A 119 14.60 9.48 0.77
CA MET A 119 13.28 8.89 0.51
C MET A 119 13.40 7.40 0.22
N ALA A 120 12.48 6.61 0.78
CA ALA A 120 12.37 5.18 0.52
C ALA A 120 10.91 4.74 0.58
N VAL A 121 10.56 3.60 -0.04
CA VAL A 121 9.20 3.04 0.12
C VAL A 121 9.06 2.31 1.46
N LYS A 122 10.10 1.58 1.87
CA LYS A 122 10.14 0.78 3.10
C LYS A 122 11.21 1.33 4.05
N GLN A 123 11.29 0.71 5.23
CA GLN A 123 12.26 1.06 6.25
C GLN A 123 13.70 0.95 5.74
N VAL A 124 14.54 1.85 6.22
CA VAL A 124 15.99 1.86 5.95
C VAL A 124 16.69 1.08 7.07
N PRO A 125 17.67 0.20 6.77
CA PRO A 125 18.47 -0.49 7.78
C PRO A 125 19.13 0.50 8.76
N ILE A 126 19.17 0.13 10.04
CA ILE A 126 19.60 1.01 11.14
C ILE A 126 21.07 1.41 10.99
N ASP A 127 21.91 0.49 10.52
CA ASP A 127 23.35 0.63 10.35
C ASP A 127 23.75 1.69 9.31
N ILE A 128 22.89 1.93 8.32
CA ILE A 128 23.14 2.92 7.26
C ILE A 128 22.41 4.25 7.49
N LEU A 129 21.74 4.43 8.63
CA LEU A 129 21.09 5.68 8.97
C LEU A 129 22.11 6.80 9.21
N ILE A 130 22.05 7.82 8.35
CA ILE A 130 22.82 9.06 8.46
C ILE A 130 22.17 9.99 9.51
N PRO A 131 22.91 10.42 10.55
CA PRO A 131 22.40 11.34 11.56
C PRO A 131 22.00 12.71 11.04
N SER A 132 21.07 13.37 11.74
CA SER A 132 20.64 14.74 11.50
C SER A 132 20.11 14.99 10.08
N LYS A 133 19.48 13.98 9.47
CA LYS A 133 18.81 14.05 8.16
C LYS A 133 17.31 13.93 8.28
N SER A 134 16.60 14.43 7.27
CA SER A 134 15.18 14.15 7.07
C SER A 134 15.02 12.84 6.29
N TYR A 135 14.14 11.97 6.75
CA TYR A 135 13.76 10.73 6.06
C TYR A 135 12.27 10.73 5.77
N SER A 136 11.87 10.11 4.66
CA SER A 136 10.48 9.86 4.36
C SER A 136 10.26 8.45 3.80
N PHE A 137 9.48 7.64 4.52
CA PHE A 137 9.12 6.27 4.16
C PHE A 137 7.95 5.77 5.04
N PHE A 138 7.40 4.58 4.73
CA PHE A 138 6.48 3.88 5.62
C PHE A 138 7.26 3.29 6.80
N SER A 139 7.32 3.99 7.94
CA SER A 139 8.13 3.53 9.09
C SER A 139 7.50 2.36 9.82
N HIS A 140 6.17 2.24 9.77
CA HIS A 140 5.40 1.25 10.52
C HIS A 140 5.75 1.30 12.02
N THR A 141 5.83 2.51 12.60
CA THR A 141 6.12 2.73 14.03
C THR A 141 4.93 3.28 14.83
N ILE A 142 3.98 3.93 14.16
CA ILE A 142 2.85 4.65 14.77
C ILE A 142 1.89 3.79 15.61
N LYS A 143 1.91 2.46 15.46
CA LYS A 143 1.09 1.52 16.26
C LYS A 143 1.95 0.75 17.26
N ALA A 144 3.15 1.24 17.58
CA ALA A 144 4.16 0.55 18.39
C ALA A 144 4.38 -0.89 17.91
N GLN A 145 4.65 -1.07 16.61
CA GLN A 145 4.95 -2.38 16.04
C GLN A 145 6.33 -2.84 16.52
N GLU A 146 6.38 -3.97 17.23
CA GLU A 146 7.57 -4.44 17.94
C GLU A 146 8.84 -4.45 17.07
N GLY A 147 8.76 -5.05 15.88
CA GLY A 147 9.91 -5.15 14.98
C GLY A 147 10.48 -3.82 14.46
N ASN A 148 9.72 -2.71 14.54
CA ASN A 148 10.17 -1.40 14.08
C ASN A 148 10.51 -0.43 15.24
N MET A 149 10.34 -0.83 16.49
CA MET A 149 10.72 0.02 17.63
C MET A 149 12.23 0.29 17.71
N PRO A 150 13.13 -0.67 17.42
CA PRO A 150 14.57 -0.38 17.35
C PRO A 150 14.92 0.68 16.31
N LEU A 151 14.20 0.70 15.18
CA LEU A 151 14.37 1.74 14.16
C LEU A 151 13.97 3.12 14.68
N LEU A 152 12.84 3.21 15.41
CA LEU A 152 12.41 4.45 16.05
C LEU A 152 13.43 4.95 17.07
N ASP A 153 13.95 4.06 17.91
CA ASP A 153 14.98 4.38 18.91
C ASP A 153 16.24 4.95 18.23
N ALA A 154 16.71 4.29 17.16
CA ALA A 154 17.85 4.76 16.39
C ALA A 154 17.60 6.12 15.71
N MET A 155 16.39 6.37 15.20
CA MET A 155 16.04 7.66 14.61
C MET A 155 16.04 8.79 15.65
N LEU A 156 15.57 8.52 16.86
CA LEU A 156 15.64 9.47 17.98
C LEU A 156 17.10 9.75 18.35
N GLU A 157 17.91 8.72 18.59
CA GLU A 157 19.33 8.88 18.95
C GLU A 157 20.11 9.68 17.90
N LYS A 158 19.85 9.41 16.62
CA LYS A 158 20.53 10.05 15.49
C LYS A 158 19.95 11.43 15.13
N ASN A 159 19.02 11.97 15.90
CA ASN A 159 18.34 13.24 15.61
C ASN A 159 17.71 13.28 14.20
N ILE A 160 17.17 12.16 13.74
CA ILE A 160 16.50 12.06 12.44
C ILE A 160 15.11 12.69 12.52
N ARG A 161 14.75 13.42 11.46
CA ARG A 161 13.37 13.87 11.23
C ARG A 161 12.64 12.87 10.35
N MET A 162 11.67 12.16 10.91
CA MET A 162 10.96 11.08 10.21
C MET A 162 9.58 11.53 9.72
N ILE A 163 9.35 11.54 8.41
CA ILE A 163 8.08 11.89 7.75
C ILE A 163 7.40 10.61 7.25
N ASP A 164 6.37 10.12 7.94
CA ASP A 164 5.69 8.86 7.61
C ASP A 164 4.57 9.06 6.58
N TYR A 165 4.70 8.44 5.41
CA TYR A 165 3.69 8.47 4.35
C TYR A 165 2.30 7.98 4.80
N GLU A 166 2.21 7.11 5.81
CA GLU A 166 0.92 6.65 6.36
C GLU A 166 0.14 7.78 7.02
N LYS A 167 0.83 8.82 7.48
CA LYS A 167 0.27 9.94 8.24
C LYS A 167 0.14 11.24 7.46
N MET A 168 0.48 11.24 6.17
CA MET A 168 0.15 12.32 5.27
C MET A 168 -1.34 12.27 4.92
N VAL A 169 -2.13 13.08 5.63
CA VAL A 169 -3.59 13.19 5.48
C VAL A 169 -3.99 14.63 5.20
N ASP A 170 -5.01 14.83 4.36
CA ASP A 170 -5.60 16.14 4.09
C ASP A 170 -6.47 16.62 5.26
N SER A 171 -7.08 17.80 5.10
CA SER A 171 -7.96 18.41 6.11
C SER A 171 -9.21 17.58 6.44
N HIS A 172 -9.59 16.63 5.59
CA HIS A 172 -10.73 15.73 5.78
C HIS A 172 -10.27 14.36 6.33
N GLY A 173 -9.00 14.22 6.73
CA GLY A 173 -8.43 12.99 7.24
C GLY A 173 -8.18 11.91 6.18
N LYS A 174 -8.29 12.25 4.89
CA LYS A 174 -8.03 11.31 3.80
C LYS A 174 -6.54 11.29 3.48
N ARG A 175 -5.98 10.08 3.37
CA ARG A 175 -4.58 9.89 3.00
C ARG A 175 -4.31 10.40 1.58
N VAL A 176 -3.25 11.20 1.43
CA VAL A 176 -2.89 11.81 0.14
C VAL A 176 -2.03 10.89 -0.73
N ALA A 177 -1.23 9.99 -0.13
CA ALA A 177 -0.38 9.04 -0.83
C ALA A 177 -0.56 7.61 -0.28
N ALA A 178 -0.96 6.66 -1.14
CA ALA A 178 -1.14 5.25 -0.78
C ALA A 178 -1.16 4.33 -2.01
N PHE A 179 -0.73 3.07 -1.84
CA PHE A 179 -0.71 2.04 -2.90
C PHE A 179 -2.04 1.29 -3.11
N GLY A 180 -3.12 1.70 -2.42
CA GLY A 180 -4.34 0.89 -2.30
C GLY A 180 -4.94 0.44 -3.65
N LYS A 181 -4.88 1.28 -4.68
CA LYS A 181 -5.44 0.94 -6.00
C LYS A 181 -4.78 -0.33 -6.59
N PHE A 182 -3.45 -0.38 -6.66
CA PHE A 182 -2.73 -1.51 -7.24
C PHE A 182 -2.74 -2.77 -6.37
N ALA A 183 -2.96 -2.63 -5.06
CA ALA A 183 -3.28 -3.78 -4.20
C ALA A 183 -4.59 -4.45 -4.64
N GLY A 184 -5.58 -3.65 -5.05
CA GLY A 184 -6.83 -4.16 -5.61
C GLY A 184 -6.65 -4.87 -6.95
N VAL A 185 -5.93 -4.22 -7.87
CA VAL A 185 -5.64 -4.75 -9.21
C VAL A 185 -4.93 -6.11 -9.11
N GLY A 186 -3.81 -6.18 -8.39
CA GLY A 186 -3.09 -7.44 -8.20
C GLY A 186 -3.87 -8.47 -7.39
N GLY A 187 -4.63 -8.03 -6.37
CA GLY A 187 -5.47 -8.92 -5.57
C GLY A 187 -6.51 -9.63 -6.42
N MET A 188 -7.21 -8.91 -7.29
CA MET A 188 -8.20 -9.51 -8.18
C MET A 188 -7.59 -10.51 -9.16
N ILE A 189 -6.45 -10.17 -9.77
CA ILE A 189 -5.73 -11.07 -10.68
C ILE A 189 -5.31 -12.36 -9.97
N ASN A 190 -4.75 -12.25 -8.76
CA ASN A 190 -4.37 -13.42 -7.96
C ASN A 190 -5.60 -14.25 -7.55
N ILE A 191 -6.73 -13.65 -7.21
CA ILE A 191 -7.96 -14.39 -6.89
C ILE A 191 -8.42 -15.22 -8.09
N LEU A 192 -8.42 -14.65 -9.30
CA LEU A 192 -8.81 -15.37 -10.53
C LEU A 192 -7.84 -16.51 -10.86
N HIS A 193 -6.53 -16.25 -10.73
CA HIS A 193 -5.50 -17.28 -10.87
C HIS A 193 -5.66 -18.40 -9.84
N GLY A 194 -5.88 -18.05 -8.57
CA GLY A 194 -6.08 -19.01 -7.48
C GLY A 194 -7.33 -19.86 -7.67
N LEU A 195 -8.41 -19.26 -8.19
CA LEU A 195 -9.61 -20.00 -8.57
C LEU A 195 -9.29 -21.02 -9.68
N GLY A 196 -8.49 -20.65 -10.69
CA GLY A 196 -8.03 -21.58 -11.73
C GLY A 196 -7.26 -22.77 -11.15
N LEU A 197 -6.27 -22.51 -10.29
CA LEU A 197 -5.50 -23.56 -9.61
C LEU A 197 -6.37 -24.43 -8.70
N ARG A 198 -7.36 -23.84 -8.02
CA ARG A 198 -8.30 -24.54 -7.15
C ARG A 198 -9.21 -25.48 -7.93
N LEU A 199 -9.77 -25.01 -9.03
CA LEU A 199 -10.65 -25.84 -9.85
C LEU A 199 -9.87 -26.98 -10.51
N LEU A 200 -8.63 -26.70 -10.93
CA LEU A 200 -7.72 -27.74 -11.42
C LEU A 200 -7.42 -28.81 -10.36
N SER A 201 -7.12 -28.41 -9.11
CA SER A 201 -6.85 -29.36 -8.03
C SER A 201 -8.06 -30.22 -7.65
N LEU A 202 -9.26 -29.72 -7.92
CA LEU A 202 -10.53 -30.45 -7.78
C LEU A 202 -10.88 -31.31 -9.02
N GLY A 203 -10.00 -31.36 -10.03
CA GLY A 203 -10.17 -32.19 -11.23
C GLY A 203 -10.96 -31.54 -12.36
N HIS A 204 -11.14 -30.21 -12.33
CA HIS A 204 -11.91 -29.49 -13.33
C HIS A 204 -11.03 -28.69 -14.28
N HIS A 205 -11.21 -28.91 -15.58
CA HIS A 205 -10.67 -28.04 -16.62
C HIS A 205 -11.61 -26.85 -16.83
N THR A 206 -11.15 -25.63 -16.52
CA THR A 206 -11.95 -24.40 -16.70
C THR A 206 -11.13 -23.27 -17.32
N PRO A 207 -11.76 -22.27 -17.94
CA PRO A 207 -11.04 -21.12 -18.51
C PRO A 207 -10.15 -20.36 -17.51
N PHE A 208 -10.44 -20.42 -16.21
CA PHE A 208 -9.64 -19.75 -15.16
C PHE A 208 -8.19 -20.26 -15.09
N MET A 209 -7.92 -21.49 -15.53
CA MET A 209 -6.57 -22.08 -15.49
C MET A 209 -5.54 -21.32 -16.33
N TYR A 210 -6.01 -20.55 -17.33
CA TYR A 210 -5.15 -19.80 -18.24
C TYR A 210 -4.78 -18.40 -17.71
N VAL A 211 -5.37 -17.97 -16.59
CA VAL A 211 -5.00 -16.72 -15.94
C VAL A 211 -3.76 -16.97 -15.09
N GLY A 212 -2.64 -16.32 -15.43
CA GLY A 212 -1.43 -16.33 -14.62
C GLY A 212 -1.54 -15.50 -13.34
N SER A 213 -0.61 -15.71 -12.39
CA SER A 213 -0.46 -14.85 -11.21
C SER A 213 -0.11 -13.42 -11.63
N THR A 214 -0.38 -12.43 -10.78
CA THR A 214 -0.16 -11.01 -11.09
C THR A 214 1.25 -10.72 -11.59
N HIS A 215 2.26 -11.31 -10.96
CA HIS A 215 3.67 -11.08 -11.29
C HIS A 215 4.11 -11.71 -12.63
N ASN A 216 3.26 -12.55 -13.25
CA ASN A 216 3.51 -13.12 -14.58
C ASN A 216 3.24 -12.10 -15.69
N TYR A 217 2.57 -10.99 -15.40
CA TYR A 217 2.24 -9.95 -16.36
C TYR A 217 3.20 -8.76 -16.23
N LYS A 218 3.59 -8.19 -17.37
CA LYS A 218 4.43 -6.99 -17.41
C LYS A 218 3.72 -5.76 -16.83
N ASN A 219 2.40 -5.69 -16.98
CA ASN A 219 1.54 -4.60 -16.52
C ASN A 219 0.07 -5.05 -16.45
N SER A 220 -0.75 -4.21 -15.80
CA SER A 220 -2.19 -4.43 -15.61
C SER A 220 -2.96 -4.55 -16.93
N ARG A 221 -2.54 -3.86 -18.00
CA ARG A 221 -3.18 -3.96 -19.32
C ARG A 221 -3.05 -5.37 -19.91
N GLN A 222 -1.88 -5.99 -19.79
CA GLN A 222 -1.67 -7.36 -20.25
C GLN A 222 -2.51 -8.36 -19.44
N ALA A 223 -2.55 -8.19 -18.11
CA ALA A 223 -3.39 -9.03 -17.25
C ALA A 223 -4.88 -8.91 -17.61
N ARG A 224 -5.37 -7.68 -17.82
CA ARG A 224 -6.77 -7.42 -18.21
C ARG A 224 -7.13 -8.04 -19.56
N LEU A 225 -6.22 -8.07 -20.53
CA LEU A 225 -6.48 -8.73 -21.81
C LEU A 225 -6.66 -10.25 -21.64
N SER A 226 -5.85 -10.90 -20.81
CA SER A 226 -6.02 -12.32 -20.48
C SER A 226 -7.34 -12.58 -19.72
N ILE A 227 -7.74 -11.66 -18.84
CA ILE A 227 -9.01 -11.77 -18.10
C ILE A 227 -10.22 -11.47 -19.00
N TYR A 228 -10.05 -10.61 -20.00
CA TYR A 228 -11.05 -10.38 -21.04
C TYR A 228 -11.29 -11.66 -21.85
N GLU A 229 -10.23 -12.36 -22.27
CA GLU A 229 -10.35 -13.67 -22.94
C GLU A 229 -11.05 -14.71 -22.04
N LEU A 230 -10.70 -14.77 -20.75
CA LEU A 230 -11.45 -15.56 -19.76
C LEU A 230 -12.95 -15.19 -19.76
N GLY A 231 -13.27 -13.90 -19.80
CA GLY A 231 -14.65 -13.42 -19.84
C GLY A 231 -15.41 -13.86 -21.10
N GLU A 232 -14.78 -13.81 -22.27
CA GLU A 232 -15.36 -14.30 -23.52
C GLU A 232 -15.61 -15.82 -23.47
N ASN A 233 -14.68 -16.60 -22.92
CA ASN A 233 -14.83 -18.05 -22.77
C ASN A 233 -16.00 -18.41 -21.83
N ILE A 234 -16.19 -17.66 -20.74
CA ILE A 234 -17.34 -17.82 -19.84
C ILE A 234 -18.64 -17.52 -20.61
N ARG A 235 -18.69 -16.42 -21.38
CA ARG A 235 -19.87 -16.06 -22.19
C ARG A 235 -20.20 -17.12 -23.25
N ALA A 236 -19.18 -17.76 -23.81
CA ALA A 236 -19.33 -18.88 -24.74
C ALA A 236 -19.85 -20.16 -24.08
N GLY A 237 -19.84 -20.26 -22.74
CA GLY A 237 -20.30 -21.42 -21.98
C GLY A 237 -19.22 -22.47 -21.74
N GLU A 238 -17.93 -22.08 -21.77
CA GLU A 238 -16.82 -22.98 -21.49
C GLU A 238 -16.63 -23.27 -19.99
N LEU A 239 -17.31 -22.52 -19.10
CA LEU A 239 -17.42 -22.87 -17.69
C LEU A 239 -18.45 -24.00 -17.51
N PRO A 240 -18.15 -25.12 -16.85
CA PRO A 240 -19.13 -26.19 -16.68
C PRO A 240 -20.41 -25.76 -15.94
N LYS A 241 -21.57 -26.18 -16.45
CA LYS A 241 -22.91 -25.80 -15.94
C LYS A 241 -23.09 -25.99 -14.43
N HIS A 242 -22.48 -27.01 -13.85
CA HIS A 242 -22.62 -27.35 -12.43
C HIS A 242 -21.95 -26.36 -11.48
N PHE A 243 -21.09 -25.45 -11.98
CA PHE A 243 -20.57 -24.36 -11.17
C PHE A 243 -21.59 -23.25 -10.92
N GLY A 244 -22.71 -23.22 -11.68
CA GLY A 244 -23.72 -22.17 -11.58
C GLY A 244 -23.14 -20.77 -11.84
N PRO A 245 -23.89 -19.68 -11.61
CA PRO A 245 -23.30 -18.37 -11.65
C PRO A 245 -22.31 -18.22 -10.49
N LEU A 246 -21.02 -18.05 -10.80
CA LEU A 246 -20.01 -17.73 -9.79
C LEU A 246 -20.33 -16.38 -9.16
N THR A 247 -20.19 -16.28 -7.84
CA THR A 247 -20.50 -15.07 -7.08
C THR A 247 -19.25 -14.44 -6.49
N PHE A 248 -19.05 -13.15 -6.75
CA PHE A 248 -17.96 -12.34 -6.18
C PHE A 248 -18.52 -11.28 -5.24
N VAL A 249 -17.96 -11.21 -4.03
CA VAL A 249 -18.38 -10.24 -3.00
C VAL A 249 -17.23 -9.27 -2.72
N PHE A 250 -17.44 -8.00 -3.03
CA PHE A 250 -16.49 -6.93 -2.74
C PHE A 250 -16.81 -6.29 -1.39
N THR A 251 -15.91 -6.43 -0.42
CA THR A 251 -16.06 -5.77 0.88
C THR A 251 -15.34 -4.42 0.88
N GLY A 252 -16.09 -3.36 1.19
CA GLY A 252 -15.59 -1.98 1.19
C GLY A 252 -15.69 -1.25 -0.15
N SER A 253 -15.40 0.05 -0.11
CA SER A 253 -15.59 1.00 -1.23
C SER A 253 -14.36 1.85 -1.55
N GLY A 254 -13.23 1.62 -0.87
CA GLY A 254 -11.99 2.38 -1.06
C GLY A 254 -11.20 1.98 -2.32
N ASN A 255 -10.00 2.55 -2.44
CA ASN A 255 -9.12 2.38 -3.62
C ASN A 255 -8.82 0.91 -3.95
N VAL A 256 -8.66 0.04 -2.94
CA VAL A 256 -8.44 -1.40 -3.14
C VAL A 256 -9.63 -2.04 -3.85
N SER A 257 -10.84 -1.83 -3.32
CA SER A 257 -12.08 -2.34 -3.92
C SER A 257 -12.29 -1.81 -5.33
N GLN A 258 -11.98 -0.53 -5.58
CA GLN A 258 -12.07 0.07 -6.91
C GLN A 258 -11.06 -0.54 -7.89
N GLY A 259 -9.79 -0.72 -7.48
CA GLY A 259 -8.78 -1.36 -8.32
C GLY A 259 -9.10 -2.82 -8.65
N ALA A 260 -9.69 -3.56 -7.70
CA ALA A 260 -10.16 -4.92 -7.97
C ALA A 260 -11.31 -4.92 -9.00
N GLN A 261 -12.26 -3.99 -8.86
CA GLN A 261 -13.38 -3.85 -9.80
C GLN A 261 -12.92 -3.45 -11.21
N GLU A 262 -11.89 -2.62 -11.36
CA GLU A 262 -11.33 -2.26 -12.66
C GLU A 262 -10.87 -3.49 -13.48
N VAL A 263 -10.34 -4.50 -12.80
CA VAL A 263 -9.95 -5.78 -13.41
C VAL A 263 -11.17 -6.68 -13.61
N PHE A 264 -12.02 -6.78 -12.58
CA PHE A 264 -13.23 -7.61 -12.60
C PHE A 264 -14.20 -7.22 -13.73
N ASN A 265 -14.22 -5.94 -14.12
CA ASN A 265 -15.11 -5.43 -15.17
C ASN A 265 -14.90 -6.08 -16.55
N GLU A 266 -13.78 -6.79 -16.76
CA GLU A 266 -13.54 -7.57 -17.98
C GLU A 266 -14.39 -8.86 -18.06
N LEU A 267 -14.95 -9.31 -16.95
CA LEU A 267 -15.76 -10.54 -16.87
C LEU A 267 -17.23 -10.28 -17.25
N PRO A 268 -17.98 -11.29 -17.75
CA PRO A 268 -19.40 -11.16 -18.06
C PRO A 268 -20.23 -11.16 -16.78
N HIS A 269 -20.28 -10.02 -16.10
CA HIS A 269 -20.86 -9.91 -14.76
C HIS A 269 -22.12 -9.05 -14.70
N VAL A 270 -22.91 -9.27 -13.66
CA VAL A 270 -24.03 -8.41 -13.25
C VAL A 270 -23.83 -7.96 -11.80
N TYR A 271 -23.97 -6.66 -11.55
CA TYR A 271 -23.95 -6.13 -10.19
C TYR A 271 -25.36 -6.17 -9.58
N VAL A 272 -25.47 -6.78 -8.41
CA VAL A 272 -26.72 -6.86 -7.64
C VAL A 272 -26.52 -6.32 -6.23
N HIS A 273 -27.58 -5.79 -5.64
CA HIS A 273 -27.54 -5.42 -4.22
C HIS A 273 -27.43 -6.66 -3.33
N PRO A 274 -26.82 -6.55 -2.13
CA PRO A 274 -26.64 -7.72 -1.26
C PRO A 274 -27.94 -8.47 -0.90
N HIS A 275 -29.08 -7.78 -0.86
CA HIS A 275 -30.38 -8.39 -0.60
C HIS A 275 -30.95 -9.15 -1.80
N GLU A 276 -30.56 -8.79 -3.03
CA GLU A 276 -31.01 -9.41 -4.29
C GLU A 276 -30.22 -10.68 -4.64
N LEU A 277 -29.18 -11.00 -3.86
CA LEU A 277 -28.23 -12.07 -4.19
C LEU A 277 -28.91 -13.43 -4.33
N LYS A 278 -29.92 -13.71 -3.50
CA LYS A 278 -30.68 -14.97 -3.55
C LYS A 278 -31.48 -15.12 -4.83
N GLU A 279 -32.15 -14.05 -5.28
CA GLU A 279 -32.89 -14.07 -6.55
C GLU A 279 -31.92 -14.13 -7.74
N ALA A 280 -30.81 -13.40 -7.68
CA ALA A 280 -29.81 -13.38 -8.75
C ALA A 280 -29.21 -14.78 -9.02
N ILE A 281 -28.88 -15.54 -7.97
CA ILE A 281 -28.32 -16.90 -8.11
C ILE A 281 -29.30 -17.85 -8.85
N GLN A 282 -30.61 -17.60 -8.75
CA GLN A 282 -31.63 -18.38 -9.45
C GLN A 282 -31.89 -17.87 -10.88
N ALA A 283 -31.63 -16.59 -11.14
CA ALA A 283 -31.93 -15.94 -12.41
C ALA A 283 -30.85 -16.14 -13.48
N TYR A 284 -29.60 -16.42 -13.08
CA TYR A 284 -28.45 -16.53 -13.98
C TYR A 284 -27.84 -17.93 -13.97
N ASP A 285 -27.10 -18.27 -15.03
CA ASP A 285 -26.39 -19.54 -15.17
C ASP A 285 -24.86 -19.35 -15.21
N HIS A 286 -24.13 -20.43 -15.45
CA HIS A 286 -22.67 -20.48 -15.61
C HIS A 286 -22.06 -19.51 -16.64
N LYS A 287 -22.85 -18.85 -17.49
CA LYS A 287 -22.35 -17.86 -18.46
C LYS A 287 -22.27 -16.44 -17.92
N THR A 288 -22.81 -16.22 -16.72
CA THR A 288 -22.86 -14.92 -16.08
C THR A 288 -22.31 -14.99 -14.66
N ILE A 289 -21.43 -14.06 -14.33
CA ILE A 289 -20.90 -13.90 -12.96
C ILE A 289 -21.78 -12.92 -12.19
N ILE A 290 -22.07 -13.21 -10.94
CA ILE A 290 -22.77 -12.29 -10.04
C ILE A 290 -21.75 -11.54 -9.21
N ALA A 291 -21.92 -10.23 -9.09
CA ALA A 291 -21.10 -9.38 -8.24
C ALA A 291 -21.97 -8.62 -7.25
N THR A 292 -21.53 -8.53 -6.00
CA THR A 292 -22.17 -7.63 -5.04
C THR A 292 -21.14 -6.89 -4.20
N LYS A 293 -21.54 -5.72 -3.71
CA LYS A 293 -20.66 -4.84 -2.93
C LYS A 293 -21.25 -4.60 -1.54
N VAL A 294 -20.49 -5.04 -0.54
CA VAL A 294 -20.83 -4.91 0.86
C VAL A 294 -20.00 -3.76 1.46
N SER A 295 -20.59 -2.58 1.57
CA SER A 295 -20.03 -1.42 2.27
C SER A 295 -20.44 -1.33 3.76
N ARG A 296 -19.82 -0.39 4.49
CA ARG A 296 -20.08 -0.06 5.90
C ARG A 296 -21.55 -0.09 6.32
N ARG A 297 -22.44 0.52 5.53
CA ARG A 297 -23.90 0.54 5.79
C ARG A 297 -24.55 -0.84 6.01
N HIS A 298 -23.96 -1.90 5.48
CA HIS A 298 -24.52 -3.25 5.59
C HIS A 298 -24.06 -3.98 6.87
N TYR A 299 -23.00 -3.51 7.53
CA TYR A 299 -22.41 -4.21 8.66
C TYR A 299 -22.01 -3.33 9.84
N LEU A 300 -22.11 -2.01 9.74
CA LEU A 300 -22.04 -1.09 10.88
C LEU A 300 -23.46 -0.70 11.26
N VAL A 301 -23.85 -1.04 12.49
CA VAL A 301 -25.17 -0.71 13.04
C VAL A 301 -25.00 0.20 14.27
N PRO A 302 -25.85 1.22 14.44
CA PRO A 302 -25.87 2.00 15.68
C PRO A 302 -26.19 1.08 16.87
N LYS A 303 -25.52 1.30 18.01
CA LYS A 303 -25.79 0.55 19.25
C LYS A 303 -27.19 0.83 19.80
N ASP A 304 -27.68 2.05 19.61
CA ASP A 304 -28.98 2.51 20.10
C ASP A 304 -30.14 2.18 19.13
N GLY A 305 -29.87 1.46 18.03
CA GLY A 305 -30.81 1.23 16.95
C GLY A 305 -30.85 2.35 15.90
N GLY A 306 -31.46 2.07 14.74
CA GLY A 306 -31.52 2.99 13.60
C GLY A 306 -30.63 2.57 12.43
N GLU A 307 -30.53 3.44 11.43
CA GLU A 307 -29.76 3.20 10.21
C GLU A 307 -28.33 3.75 10.30
N TYR A 308 -27.45 3.23 9.43
CA TYR A 308 -26.07 3.71 9.35
C TYR A 308 -25.98 5.15 8.82
N ASN A 309 -25.37 6.05 9.59
CA ASN A 309 -25.00 7.39 9.15
C ASN A 309 -23.46 7.52 9.04
N ALA A 310 -22.98 7.90 7.86
CA ALA A 310 -21.54 7.98 7.58
C ALA A 310 -20.83 9.13 8.31
N GLU A 311 -21.49 10.27 8.47
CA GLU A 311 -20.95 11.47 9.12
C GLU A 311 -20.90 11.27 10.65
N GLU A 312 -21.98 10.74 11.21
CA GLU A 312 -22.03 10.39 12.64
C GLU A 312 -21.00 9.31 12.99
N PHE A 313 -20.86 8.26 12.16
CA PHE A 313 -19.82 7.25 12.38
C PHE A 313 -18.40 7.85 12.30
N HIS A 314 -18.19 8.88 11.49
CA HIS A 314 -16.88 9.52 11.38
C HIS A 314 -16.52 10.30 12.65
N SER A 315 -17.48 11.02 13.23
CA SER A 315 -17.29 11.83 14.43
C SER A 315 -17.38 11.00 15.73
N HIS A 316 -18.22 9.97 15.74
CA HIS A 316 -18.56 9.14 16.91
C HIS A 316 -18.57 7.64 16.58
N PRO A 317 -17.43 7.06 16.15
CA PRO A 317 -17.35 5.63 15.79
C PRO A 317 -17.73 4.70 16.95
N GLU A 318 -17.55 5.11 18.20
CA GLU A 318 -17.88 4.38 19.42
C GLU A 318 -19.38 4.08 19.58
N ARG A 319 -20.26 4.85 18.91
CA ARG A 319 -21.72 4.66 18.92
C ARG A 319 -22.19 3.54 17.99
N TYR A 320 -21.30 3.02 17.17
CA TYR A 320 -21.57 1.94 16.24
C TYR A 320 -20.96 0.64 16.72
N ARG A 321 -21.57 -0.49 16.35
CA ARG A 321 -20.95 -1.81 16.45
C ARG A 321 -20.92 -2.46 15.07
N SER A 322 -19.87 -3.25 14.83
CA SER A 322 -19.77 -4.03 13.60
C SER A 322 -20.45 -5.38 13.80
N ILE A 323 -21.49 -5.65 13.03
CA ILE A 323 -22.07 -7.00 12.89
C ILE A 323 -21.37 -7.80 11.79
N PHE A 324 -20.29 -7.25 11.20
CA PHE A 324 -19.52 -7.98 10.20
C PHE A 324 -18.97 -9.27 10.78
N ALA A 325 -18.49 -9.28 12.03
CA ALA A 325 -17.96 -10.50 12.62
C ALA A 325 -19.01 -11.59 12.82
N GLU A 326 -20.21 -11.18 13.24
CA GLU A 326 -21.36 -12.07 13.44
C GLU A 326 -21.94 -12.59 12.13
N LYS A 327 -21.77 -11.86 11.01
CA LYS A 327 -22.45 -12.15 9.73
C LYS A 327 -21.54 -12.31 8.51
N GLY A 328 -20.22 -12.21 8.64
CA GLY A 328 -19.33 -12.11 7.47
C GLY A 328 -17.81 -12.03 7.68
N SER A 329 -17.27 -12.01 8.90
CA SER A 329 -15.81 -12.12 9.08
C SER A 329 -15.38 -13.58 9.06
N LEU A 330 -14.25 -13.83 8.42
CA LEU A 330 -13.56 -15.10 8.51
C LEU A 330 -12.23 -14.85 9.22
N GLU A 331 -12.21 -15.02 10.55
CA GLU A 331 -11.00 -14.89 11.36
C GLU A 331 -10.27 -16.24 11.39
N PHE A 332 -9.50 -16.51 10.34
CA PHE A 332 -8.70 -17.74 10.23
C PHE A 332 -7.24 -17.49 9.85
N MET A 333 -6.89 -16.24 9.55
CA MET A 333 -5.56 -15.89 9.09
C MET A 333 -4.58 -15.80 10.26
N LYS A 334 -3.72 -16.81 10.38
CA LYS A 334 -2.60 -16.81 11.33
C LYS A 334 -1.35 -16.16 10.73
N GLU A 335 -1.14 -16.30 9.42
CA GLU A 335 0.04 -15.81 8.70
C GLU A 335 -0.31 -15.25 7.30
N CYS A 336 0.60 -14.43 6.75
CA CYS A 336 0.48 -13.88 5.40
C CYS A 336 1.16 -14.82 4.39
N THR A 337 0.50 -15.09 3.25
CA THR A 337 1.09 -15.79 2.10
C THR A 337 2.12 -14.90 1.40
N THR A 338 3.04 -15.47 0.62
CA THR A 338 4.05 -14.71 -0.15
C THR A 338 3.73 -14.70 -1.64
N ILE A 339 4.50 -13.95 -2.46
CA ILE A 339 4.29 -13.94 -3.91
C ILE A 339 4.61 -15.32 -4.52
N GLU A 340 5.60 -16.01 -3.96
CA GLU A 340 6.06 -17.34 -4.36
C GLU A 340 5.07 -18.43 -3.94
N TYR A 341 4.45 -18.28 -2.76
CA TYR A 341 3.43 -19.19 -2.23
C TYR A 341 2.14 -18.41 -1.93
N PRO A 342 1.40 -17.99 -2.97
CA PRO A 342 0.30 -17.02 -2.87
C PRO A 342 -0.99 -17.55 -2.24
N PHE A 343 -1.10 -18.88 -2.07
CA PHE A 343 -2.33 -19.51 -1.60
C PHE A 343 -2.07 -20.50 -0.47
N SER A 344 -2.98 -20.48 0.51
CA SER A 344 -3.08 -21.47 1.56
C SER A 344 -4.52 -21.92 1.71
N LEU A 345 -4.71 -23.17 2.14
CA LEU A 345 -5.99 -23.73 2.51
C LEU A 345 -6.17 -23.69 4.02
N TYR A 346 -7.26 -23.07 4.46
CA TYR A 346 -7.70 -23.12 5.85
C TYR A 346 -8.73 -24.23 6.05
N ASN A 347 -8.47 -25.11 7.02
CA ASN A 347 -9.39 -26.15 7.45
C ASN A 347 -10.14 -25.68 8.72
N PRO A 348 -11.44 -25.35 8.64
CA PRO A 348 -12.19 -24.83 9.79
C PRO A 348 -12.49 -25.88 10.87
N VAL A 349 -12.40 -27.18 10.55
CA VAL A 349 -12.63 -28.26 11.52
C VAL A 349 -11.39 -28.48 12.39
N LYS A 350 -10.20 -28.38 11.78
CA LYS A 350 -8.91 -28.59 12.47
C LYS A 350 -8.28 -27.29 12.98
N ASP A 351 -8.78 -26.14 12.53
CA ASP A 351 -8.18 -24.82 12.75
C ASP A 351 -6.71 -24.73 12.29
N THR A 352 -6.42 -25.36 11.15
CA THR A 352 -5.07 -25.39 10.53
C THR A 352 -5.06 -24.71 9.18
N SER A 353 -3.91 -24.13 8.82
CA SER A 353 -3.66 -23.61 7.48
C SER A 353 -2.46 -24.32 6.86
N GLU A 354 -2.56 -24.70 5.60
CA GLU A 354 -1.49 -25.39 4.86
C GLU A 354 -1.27 -24.69 3.51
N ILE A 355 -0.01 -24.49 3.13
CA ILE A 355 0.35 -23.90 1.84
C ILE A 355 -0.11 -24.82 0.71
N GLY A 356 -0.81 -24.26 -0.27
CA GLY A 356 -1.28 -25.00 -1.44
C GLY A 356 -2.74 -24.73 -1.78
N VAL A 357 -3.20 -25.47 -2.79
CA VAL A 357 -4.54 -25.31 -3.41
C VAL A 357 -5.35 -26.60 -3.43
N ALA A 358 -4.75 -27.72 -3.01
CA ALA A 358 -5.33 -29.07 -3.09
C ALA A 358 -5.81 -29.56 -1.70
N GLY A 359 -6.98 -30.20 -1.65
CA GLY A 359 -7.58 -30.72 -0.41
C GLY A 359 -8.82 -29.94 0.05
N ASP A 360 -9.43 -30.37 1.15
CA ASP A 360 -10.64 -29.75 1.70
C ASP A 360 -10.31 -28.49 2.50
N GLY A 361 -11.05 -27.41 2.28
CA GLY A 361 -10.87 -26.16 3.02
C GLY A 361 -11.23 -24.90 2.23
N LEU A 362 -11.05 -23.77 2.91
CA LEU A 362 -11.21 -22.42 2.36
C LEU A 362 -9.87 -21.96 1.80
N LEU A 363 -9.82 -21.70 0.49
CA LEU A 363 -8.63 -21.12 -0.12
C LEU A 363 -8.56 -19.63 0.18
N TYR A 364 -7.40 -19.15 0.63
CA TYR A 364 -7.16 -17.73 0.82
C TYR A 364 -5.82 -17.29 0.25
N CYS A 365 -5.75 -16.01 -0.13
CA CYS A 365 -4.54 -15.30 -0.54
C CYS A 365 -4.41 -14.05 0.33
N SER A 366 -3.31 -13.93 1.04
CA SER A 366 -3.04 -12.88 2.04
C SER A 366 -1.69 -12.20 1.87
N ILE A 367 -1.23 -12.04 0.63
CA ILE A 367 0.00 -11.32 0.29
C ILE A 367 -0.09 -9.88 0.82
N ASP A 368 0.88 -9.47 1.63
CA ASP A 368 0.89 -8.16 2.28
C ASP A 368 1.50 -7.05 1.40
N ASN A 369 2.20 -7.43 0.33
CA ASN A 369 2.93 -6.56 -0.57
C ASN A 369 2.46 -6.66 -2.04
N ILE A 370 1.18 -6.97 -2.28
CA ILE A 370 0.57 -7.14 -3.62
C ILE A 370 1.00 -6.08 -4.65
N PRO A 371 1.06 -4.76 -4.35
CA PRO A 371 1.49 -3.76 -5.32
C PRO A 371 2.89 -4.03 -5.94
N ALA A 372 3.76 -4.77 -5.24
CA ALA A 372 5.08 -5.15 -5.74
C ALA A 372 5.03 -6.12 -6.93
N GLN A 373 3.89 -6.77 -7.19
CA GLN A 373 3.69 -7.62 -8.37
C GLN A 373 3.42 -6.81 -9.65
N LEU A 374 3.04 -5.53 -9.53
CA LEU A 374 2.95 -4.55 -10.63
C LEU A 374 3.78 -3.30 -10.29
N PRO A 375 5.10 -3.46 -10.11
CA PRO A 375 5.90 -2.48 -9.40
C PRO A 375 6.01 -1.14 -10.14
N ARG A 376 6.11 -1.14 -11.47
CA ARG A 376 6.19 0.10 -12.26
C ARG A 376 4.95 0.96 -12.11
N GLU A 377 3.78 0.37 -12.34
CA GLU A 377 2.51 1.11 -12.29
C GLU A 377 2.16 1.53 -10.85
N ALA A 378 2.45 0.67 -9.86
CA ALA A 378 2.31 1.02 -8.45
C ALA A 378 3.23 2.19 -8.06
N THR A 379 4.50 2.18 -8.49
CA THR A 379 5.46 3.27 -8.28
C THR A 379 5.01 4.55 -8.97
N ASP A 380 4.57 4.50 -10.23
CA ASP A 380 4.10 5.68 -10.96
C ASP A 380 2.90 6.32 -10.29
N TYR A 381 1.94 5.49 -9.86
CA TYR A 381 0.75 5.95 -9.17
C TYR A 381 1.09 6.59 -7.83
N PHE A 382 1.92 5.94 -7.02
CA PHE A 382 2.35 6.49 -5.73
C PHE A 382 3.18 7.76 -5.90
N GLY A 383 4.13 7.77 -6.85
CA GLY A 383 4.98 8.91 -7.17
C GLY A 383 4.15 10.13 -7.58
N LYS A 384 3.16 9.97 -8.46
CA LYS A 384 2.24 11.06 -8.86
C LYS A 384 1.50 11.68 -7.69
N LEU A 385 1.15 10.89 -6.67
CA LEU A 385 0.49 11.37 -5.46
C LEU A 385 1.46 12.08 -4.51
N LEU A 386 2.73 11.68 -4.52
CA LEU A 386 3.75 12.16 -3.58
C LEU A 386 4.47 13.42 -4.08
N VAL A 387 4.70 13.55 -5.39
CA VAL A 387 5.44 14.65 -6.04
C VAL A 387 5.06 16.05 -5.51
N PRO A 388 3.77 16.40 -5.34
CA PRO A 388 3.39 17.74 -4.86
C PRO A 388 3.94 18.12 -3.49
N TRP A 389 4.36 17.14 -2.69
CA TRP A 389 4.83 17.33 -1.31
C TRP A 389 6.37 17.28 -1.20
N ILE A 390 7.07 16.80 -2.23
CA ILE A 390 8.53 16.67 -2.22
C ILE A 390 9.23 18.02 -1.99
N PRO A 391 8.80 19.14 -2.63
CA PRO A 391 9.50 20.42 -2.44
C PRO A 391 9.52 20.88 -0.99
N GLU A 392 8.39 20.82 -0.29
CA GLU A 392 8.34 21.22 1.13
C GLU A 392 9.10 20.25 2.03
N MET A 393 9.06 18.93 1.77
CA MET A 393 9.85 17.96 2.52
C MET A 393 11.36 18.18 2.35
N ALA A 394 11.80 18.48 1.12
CA ALA A 394 13.20 18.68 0.78
C ALA A 394 13.77 20.02 1.29
N ALA A 395 12.91 21.03 1.43
CA ALA A 395 13.25 22.33 1.99
C ALA A 395 13.45 22.30 3.52
N GLY A 396 12.90 21.29 4.20
CA GLY A 396 13.04 21.13 5.63
C GLY A 396 14.45 20.73 6.08
N ASP A 397 14.85 21.25 7.24
CA ASP A 397 16.17 21.06 7.85
C ASP A 397 16.05 20.36 9.21
N ALA A 398 16.42 19.08 9.25
CA ALA A 398 16.35 18.25 10.45
C ALA A 398 17.23 18.77 11.61
N THR A 399 18.22 19.63 11.34
CA THR A 399 19.08 20.23 12.37
C THR A 399 18.37 21.33 13.15
N LYS A 400 17.38 22.01 12.55
CA LYS A 400 16.63 23.08 13.20
C LYS A 400 15.53 22.52 14.10
N PRO A 401 15.12 23.23 15.17
CA PRO A 401 13.98 22.83 15.98
C PRO A 401 12.70 22.70 15.13
N PHE A 402 11.97 21.60 15.28
CA PHE A 402 10.76 21.32 14.49
C PHE A 402 9.71 22.44 14.57
N GLN A 403 9.59 23.13 15.71
CA GLN A 403 8.65 24.24 15.88
C GLN A 403 9.02 25.48 15.07
N SER A 404 10.30 25.64 14.72
CA SER A 404 10.78 26.76 13.90
C SER A 404 10.57 26.55 12.40
N GLU A 405 10.14 25.35 11.99
CA GLU A 405 9.92 25.04 10.58
C GLU A 405 8.61 25.64 10.07
N THR A 406 8.76 26.48 9.05
CA THR A 406 7.65 27.19 8.39
C THR A 406 7.38 26.67 6.98
N CYS A 407 8.25 25.82 6.45
CA CYS A 407 8.14 25.28 5.10
C CYS A 407 7.03 24.22 4.95
N TYR A 408 6.65 23.52 6.02
CA TYR A 408 5.71 22.41 5.96
C TYR A 408 4.24 22.86 6.02
N SER A 409 3.45 22.37 5.06
CA SER A 409 2.00 22.31 5.18
C SER A 409 1.54 21.47 6.38
N ASN A 410 0.27 21.62 6.76
CA ASN A 410 -0.34 20.79 7.80
C ASN A 410 -0.28 19.28 7.50
N VAL A 411 -0.22 18.91 6.21
CA VAL A 411 -0.16 17.52 5.76
C VAL A 411 1.20 16.90 6.12
N VAL A 412 2.30 17.54 5.72
CA VAL A 412 3.66 17.05 6.03
C VAL A 412 3.99 17.24 7.50
N LYS A 413 3.62 18.38 8.10
CA LYS A 413 3.80 18.63 9.54
C LYS A 413 3.10 17.57 10.39
N GLY A 414 1.87 17.20 10.01
CA GLY A 414 1.10 16.15 10.66
C GLY A 414 1.67 14.74 10.49
N ALA A 415 2.57 14.53 9.53
CA ALA A 415 3.21 13.26 9.23
C ALA A 415 4.59 13.09 9.90
N VAL A 416 5.13 14.13 10.55
CA VAL A 416 6.42 14.05 11.24
C VAL A 416 6.29 13.29 12.56
N ILE A 417 6.85 12.08 12.63
CA ILE A 417 6.76 11.18 13.79
C ILE A 417 7.73 11.60 14.90
N CYS A 418 8.98 11.82 14.53
CA CYS A 418 10.05 12.26 15.42
C CYS A 418 10.90 13.34 14.75
N SER A 419 11.52 14.20 15.56
CA SER A 419 12.47 15.22 15.14
C SER A 419 13.29 15.67 16.36
N ASN A 420 14.54 16.08 16.15
CA ASN A 420 15.40 16.65 17.20
C ASN A 420 15.45 15.76 18.48
N GLY A 421 15.59 14.44 18.29
CA GLY A 421 15.75 13.47 19.38
C GLY A 421 14.49 13.13 20.16
N THR A 422 13.33 13.64 19.76
CA THR A 422 12.07 13.42 20.49
C THR A 422 10.91 13.05 19.56
N LEU A 423 9.90 12.38 20.10
CA LEU A 423 8.61 12.22 19.45
C LEU A 423 7.91 13.58 19.35
N THR A 424 7.29 13.88 18.21
CA THR A 424 6.47 15.09 18.12
C THR A 424 5.17 14.92 18.92
N GLU A 425 4.54 16.03 19.30
CA GLU A 425 3.42 16.03 20.26
C GLU A 425 2.31 15.02 19.92
N LYS A 426 1.94 14.96 18.63
CA LYS A 426 0.89 14.05 18.14
C LYS A 426 1.23 12.57 18.31
N TYR A 427 2.50 12.21 18.46
CA TYR A 427 2.98 10.83 18.49
C TYR A 427 3.57 10.39 19.84
N LYS A 428 3.51 11.23 20.88
CA LYS A 428 3.96 10.86 22.23
C LYS A 428 3.27 9.60 22.78
N TYR A 429 2.02 9.35 22.37
CA TYR A 429 1.27 8.14 22.73
C TYR A 429 1.96 6.82 22.32
N ILE A 430 2.90 6.85 21.36
CA ILE A 430 3.64 5.65 20.94
C ILE A 430 4.42 5.05 22.13
N ALA A 431 4.96 5.90 23.02
CA ALA A 431 5.66 5.44 24.22
C ALA A 431 4.73 4.64 25.13
N ASP A 432 3.52 5.16 25.40
CA ASP A 432 2.51 4.47 26.22
C ASP A 432 2.02 3.18 25.58
N LEU A 433 1.80 3.17 24.26
CA LEU A 433 1.41 1.98 23.52
C LEU A 433 2.49 0.90 23.57
N ARG A 434 3.77 1.30 23.42
CA ARG A 434 4.91 0.40 23.53
C ARG A 434 4.99 -0.23 24.91
N ALA A 435 4.92 0.58 25.97
CA ALA A 435 4.94 0.09 27.35
C ALA A 435 3.79 -0.89 27.65
N LYS A 436 2.57 -0.60 27.19
CA LYS A 436 1.42 -1.51 27.33
C LYS A 436 1.64 -2.84 26.62
N LYS A 437 2.20 -2.82 25.41
CA LYS A 437 2.49 -4.05 24.65
C LYS A 437 3.59 -4.87 25.28
N GLU A 438 4.66 -4.24 25.74
CA GLU A 438 5.76 -4.90 26.45
C GLU A 438 5.23 -5.57 27.73
N ALA A 439 4.41 -4.87 28.52
CA ALA A 439 3.76 -5.45 29.71
C ALA A 439 2.82 -6.61 29.38
N ALA A 440 2.00 -6.49 28.32
CA ALA A 440 1.11 -7.56 27.88
C ALA A 440 1.89 -8.79 27.38
N LYS A 441 2.98 -8.58 26.64
CA LYS A 441 3.86 -9.66 26.18
C LYS A 441 4.51 -10.37 27.36
N ALA A 442 5.04 -9.62 28.33
CA ALA A 442 5.56 -10.19 29.56
C ALA A 442 4.49 -11.03 30.28
N ALA A 443 3.27 -10.53 30.43
CA ALA A 443 2.17 -11.28 31.03
C ALA A 443 1.80 -12.56 30.25
N SER A 444 1.81 -12.51 28.91
CA SER A 444 1.50 -13.69 28.06
C SER A 444 2.56 -14.79 28.13
N LEU A 445 3.84 -14.43 28.24
CA LEU A 445 4.94 -15.38 28.39
C LEU A 445 4.90 -16.09 29.75
N LEU A 446 4.25 -15.47 30.74
CA LEU A 446 4.21 -15.96 32.12
C LEU A 446 3.07 -16.95 32.39
N GLY A 447 2.09 -17.11 31.49
CA GLY A 447 1.00 -18.09 31.63
C GLY A 447 0.21 -18.02 32.95
N THR A 448 0.40 -16.94 33.72
CA THR A 448 -0.08 -16.79 35.09
C THR A 448 -0.58 -15.36 35.26
N SER A 449 -1.76 -15.23 35.87
CA SER A 449 -2.29 -13.95 36.30
C SER A 449 -1.23 -13.16 37.09
N ALA A 450 -1.15 -11.86 36.86
CA ALA A 450 -0.18 -10.94 37.49
C ALA A 450 -0.13 -11.02 39.04
N ASP A 451 -1.13 -11.65 39.66
CA ASP A 451 -1.26 -11.90 41.10
C ASP A 451 -0.24 -12.89 41.69
N PHE A 452 0.51 -13.65 40.86
CA PHE A 452 1.51 -14.62 41.36
C PHE A 452 2.95 -14.08 41.44
N ILE A 453 3.24 -12.92 40.85
CA ILE A 453 4.60 -12.36 40.80
C ILE A 453 4.86 -11.51 42.03
N LYS A 454 5.75 -11.95 42.92
CA LYS A 454 6.13 -11.21 44.14
C LYS A 454 7.35 -10.33 43.96
N LYS A 455 8.25 -10.67 43.03
CA LYS A 455 9.52 -9.95 42.81
C LYS A 455 9.92 -9.95 41.34
N ARG A 456 10.41 -8.81 40.86
CA ARG A 456 10.97 -8.60 39.52
C ARG A 456 12.48 -8.34 39.63
N VAL A 457 13.28 -9.15 38.94
CA VAL A 457 14.73 -9.09 38.97
C VAL A 457 15.25 -8.85 37.56
N LEU A 458 15.97 -7.75 37.39
CA LEU A 458 16.69 -7.43 36.16
C LEU A 458 18.11 -7.97 36.26
N VAL A 459 18.52 -8.81 35.31
CA VAL A 459 19.88 -9.36 35.23
C VAL A 459 20.59 -8.74 34.04
N LEU A 460 21.60 -7.92 34.31
CA LEU A 460 22.39 -7.23 33.28
C LEU A 460 23.58 -8.10 32.86
N GLY A 461 23.56 -8.60 31.63
CA GLY A 461 24.63 -9.41 31.04
C GLY A 461 24.32 -10.91 31.02
N ALA A 462 23.47 -11.34 30.09
CA ALA A 462 23.04 -12.74 29.92
C ALA A 462 24.12 -13.71 29.37
N GLY A 463 25.38 -13.28 29.26
CA GLY A 463 26.50 -14.08 28.75
C GLY A 463 26.94 -15.19 29.73
N HIS A 464 28.22 -15.58 29.67
CA HIS A 464 28.76 -16.77 30.37
C HIS A 464 28.56 -16.85 31.90
N VAL A 465 28.22 -15.75 32.58
CA VAL A 465 28.19 -15.66 34.04
C VAL A 465 26.77 -15.63 34.63
N ALA A 466 25.77 -15.16 33.87
CA ALA A 466 24.40 -15.01 34.39
C ALA A 466 23.61 -16.33 34.46
N GLY A 467 24.03 -17.36 33.71
CA GLY A 467 23.32 -18.64 33.64
C GLY A 467 23.00 -19.27 35.00
N PRO A 468 23.99 -19.49 35.89
CA PRO A 468 23.73 -20.07 37.22
C PRO A 468 22.82 -19.22 38.11
N LEU A 469 22.91 -17.89 38.01
CA LEU A 469 22.05 -16.97 38.77
C LEU A 469 20.60 -17.04 38.28
N VAL A 470 20.41 -16.97 36.96
CA VAL A 470 19.09 -17.09 36.32
C VAL A 470 18.49 -18.46 36.64
N GLU A 471 19.28 -19.53 36.59
CA GLU A 471 18.84 -20.86 37.01
C GLU A 471 18.35 -20.86 38.46
N TYR A 472 19.14 -20.33 39.39
CA TYR A 472 18.80 -20.33 40.81
C TYR A 472 17.51 -19.54 41.08
N LEU A 473 17.42 -18.31 40.56
CA LEU A 473 16.26 -17.45 40.74
C LEU A 473 15.01 -18.00 40.03
N SER A 474 15.18 -18.71 38.91
CA SER A 474 14.06 -19.29 38.17
C SER A 474 13.35 -20.43 38.90
N ARG A 475 13.97 -21.01 39.95
CA ARG A 475 13.37 -22.07 40.78
C ARG A 475 12.17 -21.56 41.57
N ASP A 476 12.12 -20.26 41.89
CA ASP A 476 10.96 -19.64 42.51
C ASP A 476 10.03 -19.07 41.44
N GLY A 477 8.87 -19.72 41.25
CA GLY A 477 7.88 -19.30 40.27
C GLY A 477 7.23 -17.93 40.56
N SER A 478 7.46 -17.35 41.75
CA SER A 478 7.00 -16.00 42.10
C SER A 478 8.03 -14.90 41.78
N VAL A 479 9.24 -15.29 41.35
CA VAL A 479 10.30 -14.38 40.89
C VAL A 479 10.26 -14.29 39.37
N HIS A 480 10.21 -13.06 38.86
CA HIS A 480 10.24 -12.75 37.45
C HIS A 480 11.63 -12.24 37.05
N LEU A 481 12.22 -12.82 35.99
CA LEU A 481 13.56 -12.47 35.54
C LEU A 481 13.50 -11.76 34.19
N THR A 482 14.21 -10.63 34.08
CA THR A 482 14.49 -9.99 32.79
C THR A 482 15.98 -10.12 32.51
N ALA A 483 16.36 -10.96 31.56
CA ALA A 483 17.75 -11.17 31.17
C ALA A 483 18.11 -10.23 30.03
N VAL A 484 19.08 -9.35 30.25
CA VAL A 484 19.54 -8.37 29.27
C VAL A 484 20.87 -8.80 28.66
N SER A 485 20.97 -8.85 27.33
CA SER A 485 22.26 -8.96 26.63
C SER A 485 22.32 -8.05 25.41
N SER A 486 23.52 -7.64 25.02
CA SER A 486 23.79 -6.99 23.73
C SER A 486 23.77 -8.00 22.57
N VAL A 487 23.77 -9.31 22.85
CA VAL A 487 23.73 -10.41 21.89
C VAL A 487 22.38 -11.13 22.00
N ASN A 488 21.65 -11.25 20.88
CA ASN A 488 20.30 -11.82 20.86
C ASN A 488 20.24 -13.25 21.39
N ASP A 489 21.12 -14.11 20.87
CA ASP A 489 21.10 -15.55 21.12
C ASP A 489 21.33 -15.89 22.60
N GLU A 490 22.08 -15.06 23.33
CA GLU A 490 22.38 -15.29 24.75
C GLU A 490 21.14 -15.07 25.64
N ALA A 491 20.43 -13.95 25.46
CA ALA A 491 19.25 -13.66 26.24
C ALA A 491 18.11 -14.62 25.88
N GLU A 492 17.92 -14.91 24.59
CA GLU A 492 16.91 -15.85 24.11
C GLU A 492 17.17 -17.27 24.63
N TYR A 493 18.42 -17.74 24.66
CA TYR A 493 18.76 -19.05 25.21
C TYR A 493 18.31 -19.22 26.67
N LEU A 494 18.54 -18.21 27.52
CA LEU A 494 18.09 -18.25 28.91
C LEU A 494 16.56 -18.24 29.02
N ALA A 495 15.89 -17.41 28.21
CA ALA A 495 14.42 -17.33 28.21
C ALA A 495 13.74 -18.61 27.70
N GLN A 496 14.34 -19.29 26.72
CA GLN A 496 13.84 -20.59 26.24
C GLN A 496 14.01 -21.68 27.31
N LYS A 497 15.11 -21.62 28.07
CA LYS A 497 15.43 -22.62 29.09
C LYS A 497 14.62 -22.47 30.37
N TYR A 498 14.28 -21.23 30.76
CA TYR A 498 13.63 -20.92 32.04
C TYR A 498 12.32 -20.15 31.85
N LYS A 499 11.18 -20.78 32.21
CA LYS A 499 9.82 -20.29 31.90
C LYS A 499 9.44 -18.92 32.46
N ASN A 500 10.06 -18.47 33.56
CA ASN A 500 9.83 -17.17 34.18
C ASN A 500 10.90 -16.12 33.82
N THR A 501 11.64 -16.34 32.73
CA THR A 501 12.68 -15.43 32.23
C THR A 501 12.30 -14.83 30.89
N VAL A 502 12.37 -13.50 30.77
CA VAL A 502 12.10 -12.76 29.54
C VAL A 502 13.40 -12.19 28.98
N PRO A 503 13.66 -12.34 27.67
CA PRO A 503 14.89 -11.83 27.06
C PRO A 503 14.70 -10.37 26.64
N VAL A 504 15.72 -9.55 26.86
CA VAL A 504 15.79 -8.18 26.35
C VAL A 504 17.13 -7.99 25.65
N VAL A 505 17.09 -7.77 24.34
CA VAL A 505 18.28 -7.40 23.57
C VAL A 505 18.50 -5.90 23.66
N MET A 506 19.58 -5.52 24.31
CA MET A 506 19.95 -4.13 24.53
C MET A 506 21.43 -4.00 24.89
N ASP A 507 22.12 -3.08 24.21
CA ASP A 507 23.40 -2.56 24.70
C ASP A 507 23.14 -1.52 25.80
N VAL A 508 23.40 -1.92 27.05
CA VAL A 508 23.17 -1.10 28.25
C VAL A 508 24.01 0.18 28.26
N THR A 509 25.13 0.21 27.52
CA THR A 509 26.00 1.39 27.43
C THR A 509 25.43 2.46 26.50
N LYS A 510 24.67 2.03 25.48
CA LYS A 510 24.07 2.89 24.46
C LYS A 510 22.62 3.27 24.77
N SER A 511 21.90 2.45 25.53
CA SER A 511 20.44 2.58 25.71
C SER A 511 20.03 3.09 27.11
N LYS A 512 20.56 4.24 27.54
CA LYS A 512 20.42 4.74 28.93
C LYS A 512 18.97 4.95 29.39
N GLU A 513 18.09 5.46 28.52
CA GLU A 513 16.68 5.68 28.89
C GLU A 513 15.90 4.38 29.02
N ARG A 514 16.12 3.44 28.09
CA ARG A 514 15.51 2.10 28.14
C ARG A 514 15.99 1.33 29.36
N LEU A 515 17.27 1.43 29.70
CA LEU A 515 17.83 0.86 30.94
C LEU A 515 17.16 1.46 32.18
N ARG A 516 16.99 2.79 32.26
CA ARG A 516 16.26 3.45 33.37
C ARG A 516 14.84 2.93 33.48
N GLY A 517 14.15 2.71 32.36
CA GLY A 517 12.81 2.13 32.35
C GLY A 517 12.78 0.73 32.97
N LEU A 518 13.71 -0.14 32.58
CA LEU A 518 13.82 -1.51 33.13
C LEU A 518 14.16 -1.50 34.62
N ILE A 519 15.07 -0.62 35.05
CA ILE A 519 15.44 -0.46 36.46
C ILE A 519 14.21 -0.04 37.29
N ASN A 520 13.45 0.95 36.82
CA ASN A 520 12.26 1.44 37.53
C ASN A 520 11.13 0.40 37.62
N GLN A 521 11.13 -0.60 36.74
CA GLN A 521 10.14 -1.68 36.70
C GLN A 521 10.57 -2.91 37.51
N SER A 522 11.76 -2.89 38.10
CA SER A 522 12.38 -4.04 38.77
C SER A 522 12.54 -3.77 40.27
N ASP A 523 12.31 -4.80 41.09
CA ASP A 523 12.54 -4.75 42.54
C ASP A 523 14.02 -4.94 42.90
N LEU A 524 14.78 -5.60 42.02
CA LEU A 524 16.21 -5.87 42.17
C LEU A 524 16.89 -5.81 40.81
N VAL A 525 18.09 -5.24 40.77
CA VAL A 525 18.96 -5.23 39.60
C VAL A 525 20.26 -5.93 39.98
N VAL A 526 20.67 -6.88 39.16
CA VAL A 526 21.91 -7.66 39.33
C VAL A 526 22.84 -7.43 38.15
#